data_AF-A0A7S2CUK8-F1
#
_entry.id   AF-A0A7S2CUK8-F1
#
_cell.length_a   1.000
_cell.length_b   1.000
_cell.length_c   1.000
_cell.angle_alpha   90.00
_cell.angle_beta   90.00
_cell.angle_gamma   90.00
#
_symmetry.space_group_name_H-M   'P 1'
#
loop_
_entity.id
_entity.type
_entity.pdbx_description
1 polymer ?
#
loop_
_entity_poly.entity_id
_entity_poly.type
_entity_poly.pdbx_seq_one_letter_code
_entity_poly.pdbx_strand_id
1 'polypeptide(L)'
;TTGWVGFGLTEAGGMRGADVFIASVSSGGVATSGDYYSIAEEEPKKDAIEDWSLLFASRANGITSVKFSRAFDTGDAQDRPFVNRMNDFPQKIIFAVGNDAISYHGRDGRGNDAINFFSNDGGHDLLADIKATP
;
A
#
# COMPACT_ATOMS: atom_id res chain seq x y z
N THR A 1 -4.15 4.85 -12.68
CA THR A 1 -5.52 4.93 -12.16
C THR A 1 -5.95 6.37 -12.00
N THR A 2 -7.24 6.65 -12.13
CA THR A 2 -7.84 7.95 -11.83
C THR A 2 -8.67 7.95 -10.55
N GLY A 3 -8.79 6.85 -9.81
CA GLY A 3 -9.65 6.78 -8.61
C GLY A 3 -8.85 6.67 -7.32
N TRP A 4 -8.41 5.45 -7.03
CA TRP A 4 -7.83 5.09 -5.75
C TRP A 4 -6.63 4.17 -5.90
N VAL A 5 -5.79 4.19 -4.87
CA VAL A 5 -4.61 3.35 -4.68
C VAL A 5 -4.71 2.70 -3.31
N GLY A 6 -4.50 1.39 -3.26
CA GLY A 6 -4.29 0.61 -2.05
C GLY A 6 -2.85 0.11 -2.00
N PHE A 7 -2.25 0.15 -0.82
CA PHE A 7 -0.93 -0.39 -0.54
C PHE A 7 -1.01 -1.19 0.75
N GLY A 8 -0.35 -2.34 0.84
CA GLY A 8 -0.35 -3.09 2.09
C GLY A 8 0.89 -3.93 2.32
N LEU A 9 1.17 -4.16 3.60
CA LEU A 9 2.18 -5.10 4.08
C LEU A 9 1.53 -6.46 4.28
N THR A 10 2.20 -7.54 3.84
CA THR A 10 1.64 -8.89 3.93
C THR A 10 2.72 -9.91 4.29
N GLU A 11 2.31 -11.06 4.80
CA GLU A 11 3.20 -12.18 5.12
C GLU A 11 3.32 -13.17 3.94
N ALA A 12 2.19 -13.41 3.26
CA ALA A 12 2.09 -14.44 2.23
C ALA A 12 2.04 -13.89 0.80
N GLY A 13 2.03 -12.56 0.61
CA GLY A 13 1.94 -11.95 -0.72
C GLY A 13 0.50 -11.78 -1.23
N GLY A 14 -0.49 -11.89 -0.35
CA GLY A 14 -1.92 -11.74 -0.66
C GLY A 14 -2.67 -10.90 0.37
N MET A 15 -3.96 -10.69 0.15
CA MET A 15 -4.81 -9.83 1.00
C MET A 15 -5.01 -10.39 2.41
N ARG A 16 -5.18 -11.71 2.56
CA ARG A 16 -5.42 -12.30 3.89
C ARG A 16 -4.26 -11.99 4.83
N GLY A 17 -4.59 -11.37 5.96
CA GLY A 17 -3.65 -10.93 6.98
C GLY A 17 -2.87 -9.68 6.60
N ALA A 18 -3.25 -8.93 5.55
CA ALA A 18 -2.55 -7.70 5.18
C ALA A 18 -2.99 -6.51 6.05
N ASP A 19 -2.04 -5.63 6.30
CA ASP A 19 -2.22 -4.29 6.87
C ASP A 19 -2.14 -3.30 5.70
N VAL A 20 -3.18 -2.48 5.53
CA VAL A 20 -3.56 -1.87 4.26
C VAL A 20 -3.91 -0.41 4.42
N PHE A 21 -3.16 0.44 3.72
CA PHE A 21 -3.52 1.82 3.49
C PHE A 21 -4.30 1.95 2.18
N ILE A 22 -5.42 2.68 2.20
CA ILE A 22 -6.18 3.03 0.98
C ILE A 22 -6.34 4.53 0.90
N ALA A 23 -6.05 5.11 -0.26
CA ALA A 23 -6.32 6.51 -0.56
C ALA A 23 -7.02 6.68 -1.90
N SER A 24 -7.94 7.63 -1.99
CA SER A 24 -8.65 7.98 -3.22
C SER A 24 -8.66 9.49 -3.46
N VAL A 25 -8.73 9.88 -4.73
CA VAL A 25 -8.89 11.28 -5.13
C VAL A 25 -10.09 11.38 -6.06
N SER A 26 -11.12 12.09 -5.60
CA SER A 26 -12.35 12.28 -6.38
C SER A 26 -12.07 13.08 -7.66
N SER A 27 -13.01 13.07 -8.60
CA SER A 27 -12.92 13.89 -9.82
C SER A 27 -12.83 15.39 -9.52
N GLY A 28 -13.36 15.83 -8.38
CA GLY A 28 -13.24 17.20 -7.88
C GLY A 28 -11.93 17.50 -7.14
N GLY A 29 -10.99 16.55 -7.07
CA GLY A 29 -9.70 16.72 -6.40
C GLY A 29 -9.73 16.54 -4.88
N VAL A 30 -10.84 16.06 -4.31
CA VAL A 30 -10.94 15.80 -2.86
C VAL A 30 -10.27 14.47 -2.56
N ALA A 31 -9.25 14.50 -1.71
CA ALA A 31 -8.56 13.32 -1.24
C ALA A 31 -9.23 12.73 0.00
N THR A 32 -9.27 11.40 0.07
CA THR A 32 -9.63 10.64 1.28
C THR A 32 -8.64 9.51 1.46
N SER A 33 -8.42 9.09 2.70
CA SER A 33 -7.61 7.93 3.02
C SER A 33 -8.17 7.20 4.25
N GLY A 34 -7.68 6.00 4.48
CA GLY A 34 -7.89 5.30 5.74
C GLY A 34 -6.92 4.15 5.95
N ASP A 35 -6.84 3.78 7.21
CA ASP A 35 -6.18 2.58 7.72
C ASP A 35 -7.13 1.38 7.77
N TYR A 36 -6.66 0.22 7.32
CA TYR A 36 -7.44 -1.00 7.21
C TYR A 36 -6.58 -2.25 7.43
N TYR A 37 -7.23 -3.34 7.79
CA TYR A 37 -6.64 -4.66 7.83
C TYR A 37 -7.55 -5.68 7.14
N SER A 38 -6.95 -6.72 6.57
CA SER A 38 -7.65 -7.72 5.76
C SER A 38 -7.59 -9.09 6.41
N ILE A 39 -8.74 -9.76 6.55
CA ILE A 39 -8.82 -11.11 7.14
C ILE A 39 -9.10 -12.22 6.10
N ALA A 40 -9.46 -11.83 4.89
CA ALA A 40 -9.74 -12.68 3.75
C ALA A 40 -9.59 -11.88 2.44
N GLU A 41 -9.88 -12.51 1.30
CA GLU A 41 -9.98 -11.84 -0.01
C GLU A 41 -11.36 -11.16 -0.15
N GLU A 42 -11.62 -10.23 0.75
CA GLU A 42 -12.87 -9.46 0.84
C GLU A 42 -12.56 -7.99 1.10
N GLU A 43 -13.58 -7.16 1.27
CA GLU A 43 -13.41 -5.75 1.64
C GLU A 43 -12.59 -5.64 2.95
N PRO A 44 -11.45 -4.91 2.94
CA PRO A 44 -10.66 -4.69 4.13
C PRO A 44 -11.49 -4.02 5.23
N LYS A 45 -11.28 -4.44 6.47
CA LYS A 45 -11.94 -3.86 7.64
C LYS A 45 -11.19 -2.61 8.04
N LYS A 46 -11.93 -1.54 8.30
CA LYS A 46 -11.33 -0.29 8.79
C LYS A 46 -10.68 -0.53 10.15
N ASP A 47 -9.46 -0.03 10.31
CA ASP A 47 -8.77 -0.10 11.58
C ASP A 47 -9.37 0.90 12.59
N ALA A 48 -9.38 0.50 13.86
CA ALA A 48 -9.77 1.35 14.97
C ALA A 48 -8.67 2.37 15.35
N ILE A 49 -7.41 2.04 15.05
CA ILE A 49 -6.24 2.90 15.25
C ILE A 49 -5.73 3.28 13.86
N GLU A 50 -5.59 4.58 13.59
CA GLU A 50 -5.09 5.06 12.30
C GLU A 50 -3.60 5.39 12.44
N ASP A 51 -2.76 4.50 11.95
CA ASP A 51 -1.30 4.59 11.99
C ASP A 51 -0.70 5.10 10.67
N TRP A 52 -1.42 4.90 9.56
CA TRP A 52 -1.07 5.49 8.28
C TRP A 52 -1.50 6.96 8.17
N SER A 53 -0.56 7.83 7.77
CA SER A 53 -0.82 9.26 7.54
C SER A 53 -0.70 9.63 6.07
N LEU A 54 -1.77 10.21 5.50
CA LEU A 54 -1.73 10.80 4.17
C LEU A 54 -0.96 12.14 4.19
N LEU A 55 0.11 12.23 3.39
CA LEU A 55 0.95 13.43 3.28
C LEU A 55 0.63 14.26 2.04
N PHE A 56 0.25 13.60 0.95
CA PHE A 56 -0.10 14.23 -0.32
C PHE A 56 -0.98 13.33 -1.16
N ALA A 57 -1.92 13.91 -1.88
CA ALA A 57 -2.71 13.22 -2.89
C ALA A 57 -3.07 14.17 -4.03
N SER A 58 -2.96 13.70 -5.27
CA SER A 58 -3.42 14.44 -6.45
C SER A 58 -3.94 13.51 -7.53
N ARG A 59 -4.83 14.04 -8.37
CA ARG A 59 -5.32 13.41 -9.60
C ARG A 59 -5.13 14.40 -10.74
N ALA A 60 -4.21 14.10 -11.64
CA ALA A 60 -3.91 14.95 -12.80
C ALA A 60 -3.45 14.09 -13.98
N ASN A 61 -3.83 14.48 -15.20
CA ASN A 61 -3.38 13.82 -16.44
C ASN A 61 -3.58 12.30 -16.46
N GLY A 62 -4.69 11.80 -15.90
CA GLY A 62 -4.97 10.36 -15.85
C GLY A 62 -4.23 9.58 -14.75
N ILE A 63 -3.45 10.27 -13.91
CA ILE A 63 -2.62 9.67 -12.86
C ILE A 63 -3.10 10.13 -11.49
N THR A 64 -3.23 9.17 -10.57
CA THR A 64 -3.42 9.43 -9.14
C THR A 64 -2.07 9.23 -8.44
N SER A 65 -1.58 10.27 -7.77
CA SER A 65 -0.33 10.22 -7.00
C SER A 65 -0.64 10.37 -5.53
N VAL A 66 -0.08 9.50 -4.70
CA VAL A 66 -0.28 9.49 -3.24
C VAL A 66 1.06 9.39 -2.56
N LYS A 67 1.27 10.21 -1.52
CA LYS A 67 2.40 10.11 -0.59
C LYS A 67 1.84 9.93 0.81
N PHE A 68 2.38 8.97 1.54
CA PHE A 68 1.95 8.64 2.89
C PHE A 68 3.18 8.32 3.76
N SER A 69 2.96 8.22 5.06
CA SER A 69 3.96 7.79 6.04
C SER A 69 3.32 6.95 7.13
N ARG A 70 4.12 6.07 7.73
CA ARG A 70 3.78 5.30 8.93
C ARG A 70 5.07 4.98 9.69
N ALA A 71 4.97 4.73 10.99
CA ALA A 71 6.09 4.25 11.77
C ALA A 71 6.54 2.86 11.31
N PHE A 72 7.81 2.50 11.52
CA PHE A 72 8.27 1.13 11.21
C PHE A 72 7.66 0.08 12.13
N ASP A 73 7.32 0.46 13.35
CA ASP A 73 6.60 -0.36 14.31
C ASP A 73 5.60 0.56 15.02
N THR A 74 4.33 0.22 14.93
CA THR A 74 3.21 1.00 15.50
C THR A 74 2.80 0.44 16.86
N GLY A 75 3.14 -0.83 17.13
CA GLY A 75 2.64 -1.56 18.30
C GLY A 75 1.16 -1.93 18.24
N ASP A 76 0.47 -1.65 17.13
CA ASP A 76 -0.91 -2.08 16.94
C ASP A 76 -1.00 -3.57 16.52
N ALA A 77 -2.06 -4.24 16.96
CA ALA A 77 -2.22 -5.68 16.80
C ALA A 77 -2.70 -6.09 15.40
N GLN A 78 -3.32 -5.18 14.64
CA GLN A 78 -3.73 -5.44 13.26
C GLN A 78 -2.62 -5.09 12.25
N ASP A 79 -1.60 -4.41 12.74
CA ASP A 79 -0.48 -3.88 11.98
C ASP A 79 0.68 -4.86 11.82
N ARG A 80 1.45 -4.68 10.74
CA ARG A 80 2.70 -5.41 10.48
C ARG A 80 3.93 -4.53 10.64
N PRO A 81 4.85 -4.85 11.56
CA PRO A 81 6.08 -4.11 11.70
C PRO A 81 7.02 -4.38 10.51
N PHE A 82 7.73 -3.33 10.09
CA PHE A 82 8.86 -3.46 9.19
C PHE A 82 10.00 -4.14 9.93
N VAL A 83 10.34 -5.35 9.52
CA VAL A 83 11.40 -6.14 10.15
C VAL A 83 12.66 -6.14 9.29
N ASN A 84 13.78 -5.74 9.87
CA ASN A 84 15.07 -5.88 9.22
C ASN A 84 15.53 -7.34 9.31
N ARG A 85 15.17 -8.12 8.29
CA ARG A 85 15.63 -9.51 8.12
C ARG A 85 16.74 -9.63 7.07
N MET A 86 17.43 -8.53 6.76
CA MET A 86 18.40 -8.46 5.67
C MET A 86 17.82 -9.04 4.36
N ASN A 87 18.65 -9.63 3.50
CA ASN A 87 18.24 -10.18 2.20
C ASN A 87 17.57 -11.56 2.29
N ASP A 88 17.46 -12.15 3.48
CA ASP A 88 16.92 -13.51 3.65
C ASP A 88 15.39 -13.52 3.57
N PHE A 89 14.73 -12.44 4.00
CA PHE A 89 13.27 -12.32 4.00
C PHE A 89 12.83 -10.87 3.76
N PRO A 90 12.81 -10.41 2.49
CA PRO A 90 12.31 -9.07 2.16
C PRO A 90 10.85 -8.91 2.60
N GLN A 91 10.47 -7.67 2.89
CA GLN A 91 9.09 -7.31 3.25
C GLN A 91 8.20 -7.48 2.03
N LYS A 92 7.23 -8.39 2.12
CA LYS A 92 6.25 -8.55 1.04
C LYS A 92 5.22 -7.44 1.11
N ILE A 93 4.87 -6.94 -0.06
CA ILE A 93 3.87 -5.90 -0.24
C ILE A 93 2.80 -6.37 -1.22
N ILE A 94 1.63 -5.75 -1.12
CA ILE A 94 0.58 -5.79 -2.14
C ILE A 94 0.24 -4.37 -2.53
N PHE A 95 -0.22 -4.19 -3.75
CA PHE A 95 -0.82 -2.95 -4.20
C PHE A 95 -2.06 -3.23 -5.02
N ALA A 96 -2.97 -2.26 -5.01
CA ALA A 96 -4.19 -2.28 -5.79
C ALA A 96 -4.51 -0.88 -6.31
N VAL A 97 -5.14 -0.81 -7.47
CA VAL A 97 -5.57 0.43 -8.09
C VAL A 97 -6.92 0.22 -8.74
N GLY A 98 -7.76 1.25 -8.70
CA GLY A 98 -9.04 1.23 -9.39
C GLY A 98 -9.50 2.63 -9.78
N ASN A 99 -10.25 2.72 -10.87
CA ASN A 99 -10.83 3.98 -11.29
C ASN A 99 -12.09 4.27 -10.46
N ASP A 100 -12.36 5.55 -10.22
CA ASP A 100 -13.51 6.03 -9.46
C ASP A 100 -13.53 5.60 -7.98
N ALA A 101 -14.67 5.13 -7.47
CA ALA A 101 -14.85 4.78 -6.07
C ALA A 101 -14.10 3.49 -5.69
N ILE A 102 -13.70 3.41 -4.42
CA ILE A 102 -13.09 2.21 -3.84
C ILE A 102 -14.05 1.03 -4.08
N SER A 103 -13.51 -0.01 -4.71
CA SER A 103 -14.26 -1.18 -5.16
C SER A 103 -13.28 -2.32 -5.43
N TYR A 104 -13.76 -3.47 -5.87
CA TYR A 104 -12.88 -4.56 -6.29
C TYR A 104 -11.92 -4.12 -7.40
N HIS A 105 -10.61 -4.22 -7.15
CA HIS A 105 -9.54 -3.81 -8.06
C HIS A 105 -9.43 -4.64 -9.36
N GLY A 106 -10.22 -5.70 -9.49
CA GLY A 106 -10.18 -6.56 -10.66
C GLY A 106 -8.94 -7.46 -10.71
N ARG A 107 -8.76 -8.13 -11.85
CA ARG A 107 -7.62 -9.02 -12.10
C ARG A 107 -6.33 -8.24 -12.30
N ASP A 108 -6.40 -7.15 -13.07
CA ASP A 108 -5.23 -6.44 -13.59
C ASP A 108 -4.89 -5.17 -12.79
N GLY A 109 -5.80 -4.73 -11.91
CA GLY A 109 -5.58 -3.56 -11.04
C GLY A 109 -4.88 -3.90 -9.73
N ARG A 110 -4.06 -4.96 -9.67
CA ARG A 110 -3.37 -5.39 -8.45
C ARG A 110 -2.02 -6.01 -8.75
N GLY A 111 -1.18 -6.07 -7.73
CA GLY A 111 0.07 -6.83 -7.77
C GLY A 111 0.63 -7.08 -6.38
N ASN A 112 1.73 -7.82 -6.33
CA ASN A 112 2.53 -8.03 -5.14
C ASN A 112 4.01 -7.93 -5.49
N ASP A 113 4.83 -7.63 -4.49
CA ASP A 113 6.28 -7.57 -4.63
C ASP A 113 6.96 -7.86 -3.28
N ALA A 114 8.28 -7.94 -3.27
CA ALA A 114 9.08 -8.08 -2.06
C ALA A 114 10.23 -7.07 -2.05
N ILE A 115 10.24 -6.19 -1.05
CA ILE A 115 11.16 -5.06 -0.94
C ILE A 115 11.99 -5.19 0.32
N ASN A 116 13.30 -4.94 0.24
CA ASN A 116 14.12 -4.72 1.42
C ASN A 116 14.17 -3.23 1.76
N PHE A 117 13.44 -2.81 2.80
CA PHE A 117 13.42 -1.41 3.27
C PHE A 117 14.68 -1.00 4.06
N PHE A 118 15.61 -1.94 4.30
CA PHE A 118 16.79 -1.75 5.14
C PHE A 118 18.11 -2.00 4.41
N SER A 119 18.11 -2.38 3.13
CA SER A 119 19.36 -2.52 2.39
C SER A 119 19.97 -1.15 2.13
N ASN A 120 21.18 -0.94 2.66
CA ASN A 120 22.04 0.18 2.28
C ASN A 120 22.88 -0.24 1.07
N ASP A 121 22.23 -0.63 -0.03
CA ASP A 121 22.95 -0.94 -1.26
C ASP A 121 23.22 0.40 -1.95
N GLY A 122 24.25 1.12 -1.50
CA GLY A 122 24.58 2.51 -1.85
C GLY A 122 24.47 2.91 -3.33
N GLY A 123 23.24 3.11 -3.81
CA GLY A 123 22.90 3.42 -5.20
C GLY A 123 21.73 2.63 -5.81
N HIS A 124 21.10 1.67 -5.12
CA HIS A 124 19.92 0.97 -5.62
C HIS A 124 18.66 1.86 -5.48
N ASP A 125 18.05 2.19 -6.62
CA ASP A 125 16.78 2.89 -6.68
C ASP A 125 15.63 1.92 -6.34
N LEU A 126 15.15 1.95 -5.10
CA LEU A 126 14.00 1.16 -4.66
C LEU A 126 12.74 1.46 -5.51
N LEU A 127 12.66 2.62 -6.19
CA LEU A 127 11.57 2.93 -7.11
C LEU A 127 11.74 2.24 -8.47
N ALA A 128 12.95 1.81 -8.83
CA ALA A 128 13.18 1.05 -10.06
C ALA A 128 12.62 -0.37 -9.92
N ASP A 129 12.79 -1.00 -8.75
CA ASP A 129 12.26 -2.34 -8.47
C ASP A 129 10.72 -2.35 -8.51
N ILE A 130 10.08 -1.33 -7.91
CA ILE A 130 8.61 -1.16 -7.94
C ILE A 130 8.06 -0.91 -9.36
N LYS A 131 8.86 -0.35 -10.27
CA LYS A 131 8.46 -0.05 -11.66
C LYS A 131 8.78 -1.18 -12.64
N ALA A 132 9.59 -2.16 -12.24
CA ALA A 132 10.06 -3.23 -13.11
C ALA A 132 9.10 -4.42 -13.19
N THR A 133 8.10 -4.48 -12.31
CA THR A 133 7.10 -5.55 -12.28
C THR A 133 5.89 -5.17 -13.15
N PRO A 134 5.61 -5.92 -14.25
CA PRO A 134 4.54 -5.62 -15.20
C PRO A 134 3.13 -5.87 -14.63
#